data_AF-N8Y297-F1
#
_entry.id   AF-N8Y297-F1
#
_cell.length_a   1.000
_cell.length_b   1.000
_cell.length_c   1.000
_cell.angle_alpha   90.00
_cell.angle_beta   90.00
_cell.angle_gamma   90.00
#
_symmetry.space_group_name_H-M   'P 1'
#
loop_
_entity.id
_entity.type
_entity.pdbx_description
1 polymer ?
#
loop_
_entity_poly.entity_id
_entity_poly.type
_entity_poly.pdbx_seq_one_letter_code
_entity_poly.pdbx_strand_id
1 'polypeptide(L)'
;MNTIKAIIGFLLAISMVGCITVDHIKMSDVSNFKSPNEVITIKKLNGKNGTGKEYATDSILLDHQVPFTYLKTFCESQKGRFTQTYQSKYARLTKPIQGYTNIALPYIGGFTCSAPQPWGVRIEPVANRYNSTQHLTFLTLKTEVANPLELFNTSSDYFMADLKKQREVDAQIQQRNQEIKNLQHNYQRMVVANAPKANDIGRTICKDTSVSEYTGLVVLGQPQFQTVDGAKVIASLEAINNNNLKINIKGWLSNNNSIASGNNVMYRQTPLESGRVIWDSRENWYTCMY
;
A
#
# COMPACT_ATOMS: atom_id res chain seq x y z
N MET A 1 -28.25 -63.92 -47.74
CA MET A 1 -28.81 -62.56 -47.60
C MET A 1 -28.60 -62.11 -46.17
N ASN A 2 -27.76 -61.08 -46.03
CA ASN A 2 -27.31 -60.49 -44.78
C ASN A 2 -28.42 -59.64 -44.14
N THR A 3 -28.49 -59.58 -42.81
CA THR A 3 -28.56 -58.30 -42.07
C THR A 3 -28.35 -58.56 -40.58
N ILE A 4 -27.12 -58.31 -40.12
CA ILE A 4 -26.75 -58.14 -38.72
C ILE A 4 -27.10 -56.70 -38.34
N LYS A 5 -28.00 -56.49 -37.38
CA LYS A 5 -28.17 -55.20 -36.70
C LYS A 5 -27.32 -55.21 -35.43
N ALA A 6 -26.07 -54.79 -35.56
CA ALA A 6 -25.23 -54.48 -34.41
C ALA A 6 -25.50 -53.02 -33.98
N ILE A 7 -26.16 -52.85 -32.85
CA ILE A 7 -26.28 -51.55 -32.16
C ILE A 7 -25.00 -51.39 -31.34
N ILE A 8 -24.06 -50.61 -31.87
CA ILE A 8 -22.85 -50.19 -31.14
C ILE A 8 -23.29 -49.11 -30.15
N GLY A 9 -23.45 -49.50 -28.89
CA GLY A 9 -23.62 -48.59 -27.77
C GLY A 9 -22.30 -47.83 -27.52
N PHE A 10 -22.21 -46.62 -28.06
CA PHE A 10 -21.13 -45.69 -27.78
C PHE A 10 -21.36 -45.06 -26.40
N LEU A 11 -20.88 -45.74 -25.35
CA LEU A 11 -20.81 -45.18 -23.99
C LEU A 11 -19.72 -44.12 -23.95
N LEU A 12 -20.11 -42.88 -24.26
CA LEU A 12 -19.34 -41.67 -23.92
C LEU A 12 -19.28 -41.54 -22.40
N ALA A 13 -18.21 -42.07 -21.81
CA ALA A 13 -17.79 -41.72 -20.46
C ALA A 13 -17.31 -40.25 -20.47
N ILE A 14 -18.26 -39.33 -20.35
CA ILE A 14 -17.98 -37.94 -20.01
C ILE A 14 -17.44 -37.98 -18.58
N SER A 15 -16.12 -37.95 -18.45
CA SER A 15 -15.48 -37.66 -17.17
C SER A 15 -15.86 -36.23 -16.81
N MET A 16 -16.93 -36.09 -16.02
CA MET A 16 -17.28 -34.84 -15.38
C MET A 16 -16.10 -34.46 -14.48
N VAL A 17 -15.27 -33.52 -14.94
CA VAL A 17 -14.30 -32.85 -14.09
C VAL A 17 -15.12 -31.93 -13.21
N GLY A 18 -15.65 -32.49 -12.11
CA GLY A 18 -16.35 -31.70 -11.10
C GLY A 18 -15.44 -30.57 -10.65
N CYS A 19 -16.01 -29.37 -10.52
CA CYS A 19 -15.36 -28.28 -9.83
C CYS A 19 -15.00 -28.78 -8.42
N ILE A 20 -13.71 -28.93 -8.14
CA ILE A 20 -13.25 -29.31 -6.80
C ILE A 20 -13.36 -28.05 -5.96
N THR A 21 -14.27 -28.02 -5.00
CA THR A 21 -14.29 -27.00 -3.96
C THR A 21 -13.44 -27.48 -2.79
N VAL A 22 -12.76 -26.54 -2.14
CA VAL A 22 -11.85 -26.80 -1.01
C VAL A 22 -12.54 -27.58 0.10
N ASP A 23 -13.81 -27.26 0.37
CA ASP A 23 -14.64 -27.88 1.42
C ASP A 23 -14.96 -29.36 1.18
N HIS A 24 -14.70 -29.87 -0.03
CA HIS A 24 -14.95 -31.27 -0.37
C HIS A 24 -13.70 -32.15 -0.35
N ILE A 25 -12.52 -31.59 -0.05
CA ILE A 25 -11.27 -32.35 0.08
C ILE A 25 -11.23 -33.06 1.43
N LYS A 26 -11.29 -34.39 1.41
CA LYS A 26 -11.35 -35.26 2.60
C LYS A 26 -10.09 -36.10 2.75
N MET A 27 -9.88 -36.64 3.96
CA MET A 27 -8.74 -37.52 4.25
C MET A 27 -8.74 -38.78 3.37
N SER A 28 -9.91 -39.33 3.06
CA SER A 28 -10.09 -40.47 2.14
C SER A 28 -9.59 -40.19 0.72
N ASP A 29 -9.52 -38.92 0.32
CA ASP A 29 -9.06 -38.55 -1.02
C ASP A 29 -7.56 -38.67 -1.18
N VAL A 30 -6.81 -38.75 -0.07
CA VAL A 30 -5.34 -38.68 -0.03
C VAL A 30 -4.66 -39.79 0.79
N SER A 31 -5.39 -40.49 1.65
CA SER A 31 -4.84 -41.50 2.58
C SER A 31 -4.10 -42.66 1.89
N ASN A 32 -4.42 -42.94 0.62
CA ASN A 32 -3.83 -44.06 -0.13
C ASN A 32 -2.54 -43.70 -0.86
N PHE A 33 -2.15 -42.42 -0.89
CA PHE A 33 -0.93 -41.99 -1.56
C PHE A 33 0.30 -42.25 -0.69
N LYS A 34 1.44 -42.49 -1.33
CA LYS A 34 2.72 -42.80 -0.68
C LYS A 34 3.65 -41.61 -0.60
N SER A 35 3.46 -40.59 -1.44
CA SER A 35 4.35 -39.44 -1.52
C SER A 35 3.62 -38.15 -1.89
N PRO A 36 4.15 -36.97 -1.52
CA PRO A 36 3.58 -35.69 -1.95
C PRO A 36 3.60 -35.54 -3.48
N ASN A 37 4.59 -36.11 -4.17
CA ASN A 37 4.65 -36.08 -5.63
C ASN A 37 3.45 -36.83 -6.26
N GLU A 38 3.08 -37.96 -5.68
CA GLU A 38 1.92 -38.74 -6.13
C GLU A 38 0.61 -37.93 -5.97
N VAL A 39 0.45 -37.21 -4.85
CA VAL A 39 -0.67 -36.28 -4.65
C VAL A 39 -0.68 -35.22 -5.77
N ILE A 40 0.46 -34.58 -6.03
CA ILE A 40 0.60 -33.53 -7.05
C ILE A 40 0.19 -34.04 -8.44
N THR A 41 0.66 -35.23 -8.81
CA THR A 41 0.39 -35.82 -10.13
C THR A 41 -1.05 -36.31 -10.25
N ILE A 42 -1.53 -37.11 -9.30
CA ILE A 42 -2.85 -37.76 -9.38
C ILE A 42 -3.99 -36.74 -9.22
N LYS A 43 -3.84 -35.76 -8.31
CA LYS A 43 -4.81 -34.67 -8.15
C LYS A 43 -4.64 -33.54 -9.17
N LYS A 44 -3.68 -33.67 -10.10
CA LYS A 44 -3.44 -32.71 -11.19
C LYS A 44 -3.30 -31.28 -10.66
N LEU A 45 -2.44 -31.11 -9.66
CA LEU A 45 -2.14 -29.80 -9.03
C LEU A 45 -1.30 -28.89 -9.94
N ASN A 46 -0.76 -29.44 -11.03
CA ASN A 46 -0.12 -28.71 -12.11
C ASN A 46 -0.87 -28.97 -13.43
N GLY A 47 -0.68 -28.08 -14.40
CA GLY A 47 -1.15 -28.28 -15.77
C GLY A 47 -0.50 -29.50 -16.43
N LYS A 48 -1.05 -29.93 -17.58
CA LYS A 48 -0.65 -31.17 -18.29
C LYS A 48 0.86 -31.26 -18.57
N ASN A 49 1.53 -30.12 -18.73
CA ASN A 49 2.97 -30.05 -19.05
C ASN A 49 3.85 -29.79 -17.81
N GLY A 50 3.29 -29.83 -16.59
CA GLY A 50 4.02 -29.50 -15.36
C GLY A 50 4.29 -28.00 -15.15
N THR A 51 3.78 -27.14 -16.04
CA THR A 51 4.03 -25.69 -16.07
C THR A 51 3.16 -24.87 -15.09
N GLY A 52 2.64 -25.51 -14.04
CA GLY A 52 1.65 -24.93 -13.13
C GLY A 52 0.21 -24.95 -13.67
N LYS A 53 -0.77 -24.66 -12.83
CA LYS A 53 -2.21 -24.64 -13.14
C LYS A 53 -2.81 -23.31 -12.70
N GLU A 54 -3.77 -22.79 -13.48
CA GLU A 54 -4.51 -21.57 -13.12
C GLU A 54 -5.51 -21.86 -12.00
N TYR A 55 -5.53 -20.97 -11.01
CA TYR A 55 -6.47 -20.96 -9.89
C TYR A 55 -7.01 -19.55 -9.69
N ALA A 56 -8.32 -19.42 -9.50
CA ALA A 56 -8.93 -18.15 -9.17
C ALA A 56 -8.56 -17.70 -7.75
N THR A 57 -8.16 -16.43 -7.61
CA THR A 57 -7.99 -15.78 -6.31
C THR A 57 -9.26 -15.00 -6.00
N ASP A 58 -10.18 -15.70 -5.34
CA ASP A 58 -11.49 -15.18 -4.96
C ASP A 58 -11.86 -15.72 -3.58
N SER A 59 -12.60 -14.93 -2.80
CA SER A 59 -12.99 -15.27 -1.43
C SER A 59 -14.11 -16.29 -1.33
N ILE A 60 -14.81 -16.56 -2.43
CA ILE A 60 -15.93 -17.51 -2.49
C ILE A 60 -15.46 -18.81 -3.13
N LEU A 61 -14.76 -18.75 -4.27
CA LEU A 61 -14.32 -19.95 -4.99
C LEU A 61 -13.18 -20.68 -4.26
N LEU A 62 -12.28 -19.94 -3.61
CA LEU A 62 -11.12 -20.47 -2.88
C LEU A 62 -10.20 -21.41 -3.69
N ASP A 63 -10.29 -21.41 -5.03
CA ASP A 63 -9.51 -22.28 -5.92
C ASP A 63 -8.01 -22.26 -5.62
N HIS A 64 -7.46 -21.08 -5.32
CA HIS A 64 -6.05 -20.89 -4.95
C HIS A 64 -5.60 -21.72 -3.74
N GLN A 65 -6.52 -22.19 -2.89
CA GLN A 65 -6.21 -23.03 -1.73
C GLN A 65 -6.17 -24.52 -2.06
N VAL A 66 -6.60 -24.93 -3.26
CA VAL A 66 -6.71 -26.36 -3.63
C VAL A 66 -5.38 -27.11 -3.48
N PRO A 67 -4.22 -26.61 -3.98
CA PRO A 67 -2.95 -27.31 -3.80
C PRO A 67 -2.57 -27.45 -2.33
N PHE A 68 -2.70 -26.36 -1.56
CA PHE A 68 -2.41 -26.33 -0.14
C PHE A 68 -3.27 -27.35 0.61
N THR A 69 -4.57 -27.39 0.34
CA THR A 69 -5.52 -28.23 1.07
C THR A 69 -5.26 -29.70 0.82
N TYR A 70 -5.01 -30.12 -0.43
CA TYR A 70 -4.63 -31.51 -0.70
C TYR A 70 -3.35 -31.93 0.03
N LEU A 71 -2.32 -31.08 0.03
CA LEU A 71 -1.04 -31.38 0.66
C LEU A 71 -1.12 -31.36 2.19
N LYS A 72 -1.87 -30.41 2.76
CA LYS A 72 -2.17 -30.35 4.19
C LYS A 72 -2.92 -31.60 4.64
N THR A 73 -4.01 -31.95 3.97
CA THR A 73 -4.82 -33.14 4.30
C THR A 73 -4.00 -34.42 4.15
N PHE A 74 -3.10 -34.49 3.16
CA PHE A 74 -2.19 -35.61 3.02
C PHE A 74 -1.21 -35.71 4.20
N CYS A 75 -0.58 -34.60 4.60
CA CYS A 75 0.28 -34.57 5.79
C CYS A 75 -0.47 -35.01 7.06
N GLU A 76 -1.69 -34.53 7.25
CA GLU A 76 -2.54 -34.88 8.40
C GLU A 76 -2.94 -36.35 8.40
N SER A 77 -3.20 -36.95 7.23
CA SER A 77 -3.46 -38.39 7.10
C SER A 77 -2.26 -39.25 7.55
N GLN A 78 -1.06 -38.70 7.47
CA GLN A 78 0.19 -39.32 7.94
C GLN A 78 0.50 -38.99 9.40
N LYS A 79 -0.45 -38.38 10.14
CA LYS A 79 -0.28 -37.87 11.51
C LYS A 79 0.84 -36.82 11.62
N GLY A 80 1.14 -36.11 10.54
CA GLY A 80 2.09 -35.01 10.52
C GLY A 80 1.42 -33.66 10.75
N ARG A 81 2.22 -32.64 11.06
CA ARG A 81 1.80 -31.23 11.07
C ARG A 81 2.35 -30.52 9.84
N PHE A 82 1.45 -29.87 9.08
CA PHE A 82 1.79 -29.08 7.90
C PHE A 82 2.02 -27.62 8.29
N THR A 83 3.19 -27.08 7.99
CA THR A 83 3.61 -25.74 8.42
C THR A 83 4.20 -24.93 7.26
N GLN A 84 3.81 -23.67 7.17
CA GLN A 84 4.42 -22.73 6.22
C GLN A 84 5.82 -22.36 6.71
N THR A 85 6.83 -22.60 5.87
CA THR A 85 8.24 -22.27 6.13
C THR A 85 8.60 -20.88 5.64
N TYR A 86 7.98 -20.46 4.53
CA TYR A 86 8.03 -19.08 4.05
C TYR A 86 6.77 -18.79 3.22
N GLN A 87 6.35 -17.53 3.24
CA GLN A 87 5.28 -17.03 2.39
C GLN A 87 5.85 -16.59 1.04
N SER A 88 5.17 -16.91 -0.07
CA SER A 88 5.62 -16.49 -1.40
C SER A 88 5.73 -14.96 -1.48
N LYS A 89 6.79 -14.50 -2.15
CA LYS A 89 6.94 -13.12 -2.59
C LYS A 89 6.73 -13.15 -4.09
N TYR A 90 5.73 -12.44 -4.60
CA TYR A 90 5.39 -12.35 -6.03
C TYR A 90 6.52 -11.83 -6.95
N ALA A 91 7.74 -11.66 -6.42
CA ALA A 91 8.95 -11.26 -7.11
C ALA A 91 9.34 -12.15 -8.31
N ARG A 92 8.86 -13.40 -8.37
CA ARG A 92 9.11 -14.31 -9.51
C ARG A 92 8.15 -14.10 -10.68
N LEU A 93 7.14 -13.25 -10.53
CA LEU A 93 6.20 -12.95 -11.60
C LEU A 93 6.80 -11.96 -12.59
N THR A 94 6.71 -12.27 -13.87
CA THR A 94 7.17 -11.41 -14.97
C THR A 94 6.23 -10.24 -15.24
N LYS A 95 4.98 -10.31 -14.78
CA LYS A 95 3.96 -9.28 -14.94
C LYS A 95 3.44 -8.82 -13.58
N PRO A 96 3.21 -7.52 -13.37
CA PRO A 96 2.56 -7.02 -12.16
C PRO A 96 1.20 -7.69 -11.96
N ILE A 97 0.91 -8.08 -10.73
CA ILE A 97 -0.42 -8.58 -10.38
C ILE A 97 -1.41 -7.44 -10.42
N GLN A 98 -2.57 -7.69 -11.01
CA GLN A 98 -3.73 -6.82 -10.95
C GLN A 98 -4.81 -7.49 -10.09
N GLY A 99 -5.60 -6.70 -9.37
CA GLY A 99 -6.68 -7.21 -8.51
C GLY A 99 -6.23 -7.70 -7.12
N TYR A 100 -7.17 -8.26 -6.37
CA TYR A 100 -6.96 -8.67 -4.98
C TYR A 100 -6.42 -10.11 -4.90
N THR A 101 -5.12 -10.24 -4.57
CA THR A 101 -4.44 -11.56 -4.47
C THR A 101 -3.90 -11.89 -3.09
N ASN A 102 -3.92 -10.92 -2.16
CA ASN A 102 -3.41 -11.11 -0.80
C ASN A 102 -4.10 -12.28 -0.06
N ILE A 103 -5.34 -12.59 -0.43
CA ILE A 103 -6.08 -13.75 0.09
C ILE A 103 -5.37 -15.09 -0.19
N ALA A 104 -4.55 -15.18 -1.24
CA ALA A 104 -3.83 -16.39 -1.59
C ALA A 104 -2.54 -16.58 -0.78
N LEU A 105 -1.98 -15.51 -0.21
CA LEU A 105 -0.67 -15.52 0.46
C LEU A 105 -0.51 -16.60 1.55
N PRO A 106 -1.51 -16.87 2.42
CA PRO A 106 -1.38 -17.94 3.43
C PRO A 106 -1.25 -19.35 2.84
N TYR A 107 -1.63 -19.53 1.57
CA TYR A 107 -1.74 -20.82 0.89
C TYR A 107 -0.66 -21.06 -0.17
N ILE A 108 0.25 -20.08 -0.34
CA ILE A 108 1.36 -20.14 -1.30
C ILE A 108 2.70 -19.87 -0.62
N GLY A 109 3.77 -20.42 -1.17
CA GLY A 109 5.13 -20.39 -0.61
C GLY A 109 5.66 -21.79 -0.33
N GLY A 110 6.58 -21.89 0.62
CA GLY A 110 7.20 -23.15 1.04
C GLY A 110 6.50 -23.75 2.25
N PHE A 111 6.27 -25.06 2.22
CA PHE A 111 5.61 -25.79 3.30
C PHE A 111 6.37 -27.07 3.65
N THR A 112 6.36 -27.42 4.92
CA THR A 112 6.97 -28.63 5.46
C THR A 112 5.94 -29.47 6.19
N CYS A 113 6.08 -30.79 6.09
CA CYS A 113 5.31 -31.76 6.85
C CYS A 113 6.23 -32.50 7.83
N SER A 114 5.81 -32.54 9.10
CA SER A 114 6.52 -33.23 10.19
C SER A 114 6.00 -34.64 10.46
N ALA A 115 5.50 -35.33 9.44
CA ALA A 115 5.15 -36.74 9.53
C ALA A 115 6.40 -37.61 9.83
N PRO A 116 6.24 -38.89 10.22
CA PRO A 116 7.37 -39.79 10.48
C PRO A 116 8.40 -39.84 9.34
N GLN A 117 7.93 -39.69 8.10
CA GLN A 117 8.77 -39.36 6.95
C GLN A 117 8.56 -37.88 6.60
N PRO A 118 9.46 -36.97 7.03
CA PRO A 118 9.29 -35.55 6.78
C PRO A 118 9.50 -35.23 5.31
N TRP A 119 8.75 -34.26 4.80
CA TRP A 119 8.85 -33.82 3.41
C TRP A 119 8.52 -32.34 3.27
N GLY A 120 8.96 -31.75 2.17
CA GLY A 120 8.71 -30.35 1.83
C GLY A 120 8.08 -30.20 0.45
N VAL A 121 7.32 -29.13 0.27
CA VAL A 121 6.73 -28.74 -1.02
C VAL A 121 6.78 -27.23 -1.15
N ARG A 122 6.79 -26.74 -2.38
CA ARG A 122 6.56 -25.32 -2.68
C ARG A 122 5.37 -25.17 -3.62
N ILE A 123 4.55 -24.17 -3.34
CA ILE A 123 3.40 -23.75 -4.14
C ILE A 123 3.70 -22.31 -4.55
N GLU A 124 4.27 -22.11 -5.73
CA GLU A 124 4.75 -20.79 -6.18
C GLU A 124 3.93 -20.25 -7.36
N PRO A 125 3.58 -18.96 -7.37
CA PRO A 125 2.98 -18.33 -8.52
C PRO A 125 4.05 -18.12 -9.60
N VAL A 126 3.80 -18.65 -10.80
CA VAL A 126 4.70 -18.55 -11.97
C VAL A 126 4.16 -17.61 -13.05
N ALA A 127 2.85 -17.37 -13.07
CA ALA A 127 2.21 -16.39 -13.92
C ALA A 127 0.93 -15.87 -13.26
N ASN A 128 0.39 -14.77 -13.79
CA ASN A 128 -0.91 -14.25 -13.39
C ASN A 128 -1.67 -13.70 -14.60
N ARG A 129 -3.00 -13.67 -14.49
CA ARG A 129 -3.91 -13.09 -15.46
C ARG A 129 -5.07 -12.42 -14.74
N TYR A 130 -5.48 -11.25 -15.22
CA TYR A 130 -6.66 -10.55 -14.74
C TYR A 130 -7.76 -10.59 -15.80
N ASN A 131 -8.97 -10.98 -15.39
CA ASN A 131 -10.16 -10.88 -16.21
C ASN A 131 -10.93 -9.62 -15.81
N SER A 132 -10.86 -8.58 -16.63
CA SER A 132 -11.53 -7.31 -16.37
C SER A 132 -13.05 -7.39 -16.40
N THR A 133 -13.63 -8.29 -17.21
CA THR A 133 -15.09 -8.46 -17.33
C THR A 133 -15.70 -9.06 -16.05
N GLN A 134 -14.98 -9.98 -15.42
CA GLN A 134 -15.43 -10.66 -14.20
C GLN A 134 -14.79 -10.08 -12.93
N HIS A 135 -13.94 -9.06 -13.07
CA HIS A 135 -13.09 -8.52 -12.03
C HIS A 135 -12.33 -9.59 -11.23
N LEU A 136 -11.92 -10.67 -11.90
CA LEU A 136 -11.38 -11.87 -11.28
C LEU A 136 -9.91 -12.03 -11.61
N THR A 137 -9.11 -12.33 -10.60
CA THR A 137 -7.67 -12.56 -10.76
C THR A 137 -7.38 -14.06 -10.73
N PHE A 138 -6.49 -14.50 -11.60
CA PHE A 138 -6.02 -15.88 -11.70
C PHE A 138 -4.52 -15.93 -11.46
N LEU A 139 -4.09 -16.86 -10.60
CA LEU A 139 -2.69 -17.18 -10.40
C LEU A 139 -2.40 -18.56 -11.02
N THR A 140 -1.38 -18.63 -11.85
CA THR A 140 -0.82 -19.92 -12.28
C THR A 140 0.14 -20.39 -11.19
N LEU A 141 -0.29 -21.37 -10.40
CA LEU A 141 0.50 -21.94 -9.30
C LEU A 141 1.23 -23.19 -9.79
N LYS A 142 2.54 -23.26 -9.53
CA LYS A 142 3.35 -24.46 -9.72
C LYS A 142 3.61 -25.10 -8.37
N THR A 143 3.22 -26.35 -8.22
CA THR A 143 3.42 -27.15 -7.02
C THR A 143 4.51 -28.19 -7.27
N GLU A 144 5.55 -28.21 -6.45
CA GLU A 144 6.65 -29.18 -6.59
C GLU A 144 7.17 -29.63 -5.22
N VAL A 145 7.68 -30.87 -5.16
CA VAL A 145 8.38 -31.37 -3.98
C VAL A 145 9.70 -30.61 -3.83
N ALA A 146 10.04 -30.26 -2.60
CA ALA A 146 11.24 -29.50 -2.29
C ALA A 146 11.96 -30.12 -1.09
N ASN A 147 13.30 -30.00 -1.08
CA ASN A 147 14.07 -30.33 0.09
C ASN A 147 13.76 -29.32 1.21
N PRO A 148 13.41 -29.75 2.44
CA PRO A 148 13.18 -28.85 3.57
C PRO A 148 14.30 -27.82 3.77
N LEU A 149 15.57 -28.21 3.59
CA LEU A 149 16.72 -27.30 3.72
C LEU A 149 16.67 -26.14 2.70
N GLU A 150 16.25 -26.41 1.46
CA GLU A 150 16.09 -25.36 0.43
C GLU A 150 14.97 -24.38 0.81
N LEU A 151 13.90 -24.88 1.43
CA LEU A 151 12.80 -24.03 1.90
C LEU A 151 13.27 -23.10 3.03
N PHE A 152 14.07 -23.61 3.97
CA PHE A 152 14.67 -22.78 5.02
C PHE A 152 15.65 -21.74 4.49
N ASN A 153 16.48 -22.10 3.50
CA ASN A 153 17.38 -21.15 2.83
C ASN A 153 16.58 -20.03 2.15
N THR A 154 15.51 -20.39 1.42
CA THR A 154 14.62 -19.40 0.78
C THR A 154 13.97 -18.48 1.80
N SER A 155 13.54 -19.02 2.96
CA SER A 155 13.01 -18.22 4.07
C SER A 155 14.04 -17.21 4.59
N SER A 156 15.29 -17.65 4.75
CA SER A 156 16.39 -16.80 5.20
C SER A 156 16.73 -15.71 4.18
N ASP A 157 16.76 -16.04 2.90
CA ASP A 157 16.99 -15.06 1.81
C ASP A 157 15.88 -14.01 1.79
N TYR A 158 14.63 -14.43 1.98
CA TYR A 158 13.48 -13.54 2.06
C TYR A 158 13.58 -12.60 3.25
N PHE A 159 13.96 -13.11 4.42
CA PHE A 159 14.16 -12.30 5.61
C PHE A 159 15.27 -11.25 5.42
N MET A 160 16.40 -11.65 4.84
CA MET A 160 17.52 -10.75 4.56
C MET A 160 17.16 -9.66 3.55
N ALA A 161 16.38 -10.00 2.53
CA ALA A 161 15.89 -9.02 1.55
C ALA A 161 14.96 -7.98 2.20
N ASP A 162 14.07 -8.40 3.11
CA ASP A 162 13.18 -7.47 3.83
C ASP A 162 13.97 -6.56 4.77
N LEU A 163 14.94 -7.10 5.50
CA LEU A 163 15.83 -6.30 6.35
C LEU A 163 16.59 -5.24 5.56
N LYS A 164 17.10 -5.59 4.36
CA LYS A 164 17.79 -4.63 3.50
C LYS A 164 16.85 -3.50 3.06
N LYS A 165 15.66 -3.86 2.58
CA LYS A 165 14.65 -2.88 2.15
C LYS A 165 14.22 -1.96 3.29
N GLN A 166 14.05 -2.51 4.49
CA GLN A 166 13.69 -1.72 5.66
C GLN A 166 14.77 -0.69 6.00
N ARG A 167 16.04 -1.09 6.00
CA ARG A 167 17.16 -0.16 6.24
C ARG A 167 17.23 0.96 5.20
N GLU A 168 16.95 0.66 3.94
CA GLU A 168 16.91 1.67 2.87
C GLU A 168 15.78 2.68 3.09
N VAL A 169 14.59 2.22 3.48
CA VAL A 169 13.45 3.08 3.82
C VAL A 169 13.77 3.94 5.05
N ASP A 170 14.33 3.36 6.10
CA ASP A 170 14.68 4.07 7.33
C ASP A 170 15.75 5.14 7.05
N ALA A 171 16.75 4.83 6.21
CA ALA A 171 17.76 5.79 5.79
C ALA A 171 17.16 6.97 5.01
N GLN A 172 16.22 6.72 4.10
CA GLN A 172 15.50 7.77 3.36
C GLN A 172 14.67 8.66 4.30
N ILE A 173 13.98 8.07 5.27
CA ILE A 173 13.20 8.81 6.26
C ILE A 173 14.12 9.69 7.12
N GLN A 174 15.27 9.16 7.55
CA GLN A 174 16.26 9.92 8.32
C GLN A 174 16.81 11.11 7.53
N GLN A 175 17.17 10.92 6.26
CA GLN A 175 17.64 11.99 5.38
C GLN A 175 16.57 13.09 5.22
N ARG A 176 15.33 12.70 4.89
CA ARG A 176 14.21 13.65 4.76
C ARG A 176 13.98 14.44 6.06
N ASN A 177 14.04 13.76 7.21
CA ASN A 177 13.87 14.42 8.50
C ASN A 177 15.00 15.41 8.81
N GLN A 178 16.25 15.09 8.43
CA GLN A 178 17.36 16.02 8.55
C GLN A 178 17.20 17.23 7.62
N GLU A 179 16.77 17.02 6.38
CA GLU A 179 16.47 18.11 5.44
C GLU A 179 15.38 19.04 5.99
N ILE A 180 14.28 18.49 6.50
CA ILE A 180 13.19 19.29 7.11
C ILE A 180 13.73 20.11 8.30
N LYS A 181 14.53 19.50 9.18
CA LYS A 181 15.14 20.22 10.31
C LYS A 181 16.06 21.35 9.84
N ASN A 182 16.88 21.09 8.81
CA ASN A 182 17.77 22.09 8.24
C ASN A 182 16.99 23.24 7.60
N LEU A 183 15.91 22.94 6.87
CA LEU A 183 15.00 23.94 6.30
C LEU A 183 14.35 24.80 7.38
N GLN A 184 13.83 24.17 8.45
CA GLN A 184 13.25 24.89 9.59
C GLN A 184 14.28 25.80 10.28
N HIS A 185 15.48 25.30 10.52
CA HIS A 185 16.55 26.06 11.14
C HIS A 185 17.01 27.24 10.28
N ASN A 186 17.17 27.03 8.98
CA ASN A 186 17.52 28.08 8.03
C ASN A 186 16.41 29.14 7.92
N TYR A 187 15.15 28.71 7.92
CA TYR A 187 14.00 29.61 7.96
C TYR A 187 14.00 30.47 9.24
N GLN A 188 14.18 29.85 10.42
CA GLN A 188 14.28 30.59 11.69
C GLN A 188 15.44 31.58 11.69
N ARG A 189 16.60 31.20 11.17
CA ARG A 189 17.75 32.12 11.02
C ARG A 189 17.41 33.30 10.11
N MET A 190 16.75 33.06 8.98
CA MET A 190 16.32 34.11 8.05
C MET A 190 15.37 35.09 8.75
N VAL A 191 14.36 34.57 9.46
CA VAL A 191 13.38 35.38 10.19
C VAL A 191 14.05 36.25 11.25
N VAL A 192 14.96 35.68 12.06
CA VAL A 192 15.68 36.40 13.11
C VAL A 192 16.63 37.45 12.52
N ALA A 193 17.39 37.10 11.48
CA ALA A 193 18.33 38.02 10.84
C ALA A 193 17.62 39.24 10.21
N ASN A 194 16.42 39.01 9.68
CA ASN A 194 15.60 40.02 9.00
C ASN A 194 14.46 40.56 9.88
N ALA A 195 14.53 40.39 11.20
CA ALA A 195 13.52 40.92 12.10
C ALA A 195 13.42 42.45 11.95
N PRO A 196 12.21 43.04 11.85
CA PRO A 196 12.04 44.47 11.63
C PRO A 196 12.68 45.31 12.74
N LYS A 197 13.34 46.40 12.38
CA LYS A 197 14.00 47.35 13.30
C LYS A 197 13.39 48.74 13.17
N ALA A 198 13.73 49.64 14.09
CA ALA A 198 13.17 51.00 14.12
C ALA A 198 13.49 51.80 12.84
N ASN A 199 14.61 51.51 12.18
CA ASN A 199 14.99 52.11 10.89
C ASN A 199 14.23 51.50 9.69
N ASP A 200 13.43 50.44 9.89
CA ASP A 200 12.58 49.84 8.86
C ASP A 200 11.14 50.39 8.89
N ILE A 201 10.84 51.39 9.73
CA ILE A 201 9.51 52.05 9.73
C ILE A 201 9.23 52.62 8.33
N GLY A 202 8.05 52.32 7.81
CA GLY A 202 7.62 52.61 6.44
C GLY A 202 7.90 51.48 5.43
N ARG A 203 8.73 50.48 5.78
CA ARG A 203 9.03 49.34 4.89
C ARG A 203 7.96 48.25 4.96
N THR A 204 7.94 47.41 3.92
CA THR A 204 7.08 46.23 3.86
C THR A 204 7.70 45.07 4.65
N ILE A 205 6.90 44.46 5.53
CA ILE A 205 7.25 43.32 6.36
C ILE A 205 6.29 42.16 6.08
N CYS A 206 6.79 40.95 6.28
CA CYS A 206 6.17 39.69 5.93
C CYS A 206 6.12 38.77 7.14
N LYS A 207 5.12 37.90 7.17
CA LYS A 207 5.00 36.82 8.14
C LYS A 207 4.34 35.60 7.50
N ASP A 208 5.03 34.47 7.51
CA ASP A 208 4.45 33.21 7.10
C ASP A 208 3.67 32.61 8.29
N THR A 209 2.38 32.38 8.09
CA THR A 209 1.42 31.97 9.12
C THR A 209 0.21 31.31 8.47
N SER A 210 -0.60 30.60 9.25
CA SER A 210 -1.91 30.16 8.76
C SER A 210 -2.91 31.32 8.78
N VAL A 211 -3.78 31.36 7.77
CA VAL A 211 -4.91 32.30 7.66
C VAL A 211 -6.21 31.53 7.50
N SER A 212 -7.34 32.14 7.85
CA SER A 212 -8.66 31.54 7.70
C SER A 212 -9.36 32.11 6.47
N GLU A 213 -9.56 31.31 5.44
CA GLU A 213 -10.22 31.69 4.19
C GLU A 213 -11.68 31.25 4.19
N TYR A 214 -12.58 32.14 3.78
CA TYR A 214 -14.01 31.90 3.70
C TYR A 214 -14.32 30.88 2.60
N THR A 215 -15.05 29.82 2.94
CA THR A 215 -15.31 28.71 2.02
C THR A 215 -16.44 28.99 1.03
N GLY A 216 -17.11 30.15 1.13
CA GLY A 216 -18.33 30.43 0.37
C GLY A 216 -19.60 29.83 0.98
N LEU A 217 -19.48 29.07 2.08
CA LEU A 217 -20.59 28.38 2.73
C LEU A 217 -21.04 29.08 4.01
N VAL A 218 -22.37 29.12 4.22
CA VAL A 218 -23.00 29.57 5.47
C VAL A 218 -23.77 28.41 6.06
N VAL A 219 -23.42 27.99 7.28
CA VAL A 219 -24.09 26.91 8.00
C VAL A 219 -24.78 27.52 9.22
N LEU A 220 -26.10 27.35 9.33
CA LEU A 220 -26.93 27.91 10.42
C LEU A 220 -26.74 29.43 10.62
N GLY A 221 -26.59 30.18 9.52
CA GLY A 221 -26.36 31.63 9.55
C GLY A 221 -24.93 32.06 9.88
N GLN A 222 -24.00 31.11 10.06
CA GLN A 222 -22.60 31.41 10.34
C GLN A 222 -21.69 31.08 9.14
N PRO A 223 -20.85 32.03 8.68
CA PRO A 223 -19.89 31.78 7.60
C PRO A 223 -18.84 30.75 8.02
N GLN A 224 -18.53 29.83 7.12
CA GLN A 224 -17.54 28.78 7.35
C GLN A 224 -16.18 29.20 6.79
N PHE A 225 -15.12 28.91 7.55
CA PHE A 225 -13.75 29.21 7.15
C PHE A 225 -12.90 27.94 7.15
N GLN A 226 -11.99 27.85 6.19
CA GLN A 226 -10.95 26.83 6.12
C GLN A 226 -9.60 27.43 6.50
N THR A 227 -8.75 26.66 7.17
CA THR A 227 -7.38 27.08 7.46
C THR A 227 -6.51 26.86 6.23
N VAL A 228 -5.85 27.92 5.78
CA VAL A 228 -4.82 27.88 4.73
C VAL A 228 -3.47 27.99 5.43
N ASP A 229 -2.72 26.89 5.44
CA ASP A 229 -1.37 26.84 6.03
C ASP A 229 -0.32 27.43 5.08
N GLY A 230 0.70 28.08 5.65
CA GLY A 230 1.82 28.63 4.88
C GLY A 230 1.50 29.91 4.09
N ALA A 231 0.42 30.61 4.44
CA ALA A 231 0.10 31.90 3.84
C ALA A 231 1.10 32.98 4.30
N LYS A 232 1.50 33.86 3.37
CA LYS A 232 2.40 34.98 3.67
C LYS A 232 1.60 36.27 3.82
N VAL A 233 1.42 36.71 5.06
CA VAL A 233 0.79 38.00 5.36
C VAL A 233 1.79 39.13 5.09
N ILE A 234 1.34 40.16 4.37
CA ILE A 234 2.14 41.33 4.02
C ILE A 234 1.56 42.55 4.73
N ALA A 235 2.42 43.32 5.38
CA ALA A 235 2.05 44.58 6.00
C ALA A 235 3.15 45.65 5.82
N SER A 236 2.84 46.90 6.10
CA SER A 236 3.82 47.98 6.24
C SER A 236 4.06 48.24 7.72
N LEU A 237 5.30 48.42 8.12
CA LEU A 237 5.64 48.75 9.51
C LEU A 237 5.34 50.24 9.77
N GLU A 238 4.48 50.55 10.74
CA GLU A 238 4.18 51.94 11.14
C GLU A 238 4.90 52.37 12.42
N ALA A 239 5.06 51.48 13.39
CA ALA A 239 5.76 51.76 14.65
C ALA A 239 6.23 50.48 15.34
N ILE A 240 7.21 50.61 16.24
CA ILE A 240 7.68 49.53 17.12
C ILE A 240 7.55 49.98 18.56
N ASN A 241 6.95 49.15 19.41
CA ASN A 241 6.88 49.34 20.85
C ASN A 241 7.28 48.04 21.57
N ASN A 242 8.49 48.01 22.14
CA ASN A 242 9.07 46.83 22.78
C ASN A 242 8.97 45.57 21.89
N ASN A 243 8.08 44.64 22.25
CA ASN A 243 7.86 43.38 21.54
C ASN A 243 6.68 43.42 20.56
N ASN A 244 6.02 44.57 20.39
CA ASN A 244 4.88 44.73 19.49
C ASN A 244 5.22 45.65 18.31
N LEU A 245 4.64 45.33 17.17
CA LEU A 245 4.71 46.08 15.93
C LEU A 245 3.33 46.67 15.64
N LYS A 246 3.27 47.97 15.34
CA LYS A 246 2.11 48.58 14.71
C LYS A 246 2.25 48.38 13.22
N ILE A 247 1.33 47.65 12.62
CA ILE A 247 1.42 47.21 11.22
C ILE A 247 0.17 47.65 10.46
N ASN A 248 0.37 48.04 9.22
CA ASN A 248 -0.69 48.35 8.27
C ASN A 248 -0.80 47.21 7.26
N ILE A 249 -1.84 46.40 7.38
CA ILE A 249 -2.06 45.22 6.55
C ILE A 249 -2.23 45.64 5.10
N LYS A 250 -1.48 45.00 4.19
CA LYS A 250 -1.62 45.14 2.74
C LYS A 250 -2.42 44.00 2.14
N GLY A 251 -2.37 42.82 2.76
CA GLY A 251 -3.05 41.61 2.30
C GLY A 251 -2.20 40.38 2.60
N TRP A 252 -2.37 39.34 1.80
CA TRP A 252 -1.54 38.14 1.82
C TRP A 252 -1.17 37.72 0.40
N LEU A 253 -0.03 37.05 0.24
CA LEU A 253 0.31 36.40 -1.02
C LEU A 253 -0.50 35.12 -1.17
N SER A 254 -1.38 35.14 -2.17
CA SER A 254 -2.07 33.93 -2.61
C SER A 254 -1.10 32.99 -3.35
N ASN A 255 -1.51 31.73 -3.55
CA ASN A 255 -0.75 30.72 -4.30
C ASN A 255 -0.36 31.15 -5.73
N ASN A 256 -1.00 32.20 -6.27
CA ASN A 256 -0.73 32.74 -7.60
C ASN A 256 0.30 33.89 -7.58
N ASN A 257 1.04 34.09 -6.49
CA ASN A 257 1.97 35.20 -6.27
C ASN A 257 1.35 36.60 -6.38
N SER A 258 0.02 36.71 -6.33
CA SER A 258 -0.68 37.98 -6.26
C SER A 258 -1.04 38.32 -4.82
N ILE A 259 -0.96 39.61 -4.47
CA ILE A 259 -1.43 40.11 -3.18
C ILE A 259 -2.96 40.14 -3.24
N ALA A 260 -3.60 39.28 -2.45
CA ALA A 260 -5.04 39.30 -2.24
C ALA A 260 -5.36 40.01 -0.93
N SER A 261 -6.43 40.80 -0.93
CA SER A 261 -6.92 41.52 0.25
C SER A 261 -8.44 41.53 0.29
N GLY A 262 -9.04 41.40 1.47
CA GLY A 262 -10.48 41.49 1.66
C GLY A 262 -10.99 40.70 2.86
N ASN A 263 -12.30 40.81 3.11
CA ASN A 263 -12.97 40.28 4.31
C ASN A 263 -13.14 38.76 4.29
N ASN A 264 -12.85 38.14 3.15
CA ASN A 264 -12.93 36.70 2.94
C ASN A 264 -11.72 35.95 3.51
N VAL A 265 -10.68 36.64 3.97
CA VAL A 265 -9.52 36.01 4.62
C VAL A 265 -9.21 36.71 5.93
N MET A 266 -9.06 35.94 7.00
CA MET A 266 -8.81 36.43 8.34
C MET A 266 -7.41 36.02 8.84
N TYR A 267 -6.70 36.96 9.43
CA TYR A 267 -5.50 36.76 10.23
C TYR A 267 -5.84 37.06 11.69
N ARG A 268 -5.78 36.05 12.57
CA ARG A 268 -6.13 36.19 14.00
C ARG A 268 -7.48 36.89 14.22
N GLN A 269 -8.53 36.41 13.53
CA GLN A 269 -9.89 36.98 13.57
C GLN A 269 -9.99 38.43 13.05
N THR A 270 -8.92 38.97 12.48
CA THR A 270 -8.89 40.27 11.83
C THR A 270 -8.93 40.07 10.32
N PRO A 271 -9.89 40.69 9.61
CA PRO A 271 -9.90 40.70 8.15
C PRO A 271 -8.58 41.21 7.56
N LEU A 272 -8.05 40.52 6.55
CA LEU A 272 -6.86 40.95 5.80
C LEU A 272 -7.22 42.01 4.75
N GLU A 273 -7.80 43.11 5.23
CA GLU A 273 -8.17 44.28 4.42
C GLU A 273 -6.98 45.22 4.29
N SER A 274 -6.73 45.72 3.08
CA SER A 274 -5.70 46.73 2.83
C SER A 274 -6.01 48.02 3.60
N GLY A 275 -5.00 48.59 4.27
CA GLY A 275 -5.14 49.82 5.06
C GLY A 275 -5.52 49.58 6.52
N ARG A 276 -5.82 48.34 6.92
CA ARG A 276 -6.19 48.03 8.30
C ARG A 276 -4.96 48.03 9.20
N VAL A 277 -5.03 48.81 10.27
CA VAL A 277 -3.94 48.97 11.21
C VAL A 277 -4.19 48.15 12.47
N ILE A 278 -3.24 47.28 12.83
CA ILE A 278 -3.28 46.48 14.05
C ILE A 278 -1.94 46.52 14.79
N TRP A 279 -1.98 46.16 16.07
CA TRP A 279 -0.79 45.80 16.82
C TRP A 279 -0.64 44.28 16.80
N ASP A 280 0.55 43.80 16.44
CA ASP A 280 0.90 42.38 16.50
C ASP A 280 2.22 42.17 17.24
N SER A 281 2.40 40.97 17.80
CA SER A 281 3.70 40.54 18.34
C SER A 281 4.74 40.55 17.22
N ARG A 282 5.95 41.01 17.56
CA ARG A 282 7.12 41.02 16.68
C ARG A 282 7.58 39.62 16.25
N GLU A 283 7.12 38.58 16.94
CA GLU A 283 7.47 37.20 16.63
C GLU A 283 7.11 36.81 15.19
N ASN A 284 8.08 36.21 14.52
CA ASN A 284 7.99 35.68 13.16
C ASN A 284 7.70 36.70 12.06
N TRP A 285 7.76 38.00 12.36
CA TRP A 285 7.82 39.05 11.35
C TRP A 285 9.24 39.24 10.86
N TYR A 286 9.40 39.45 9.56
CA TYR A 286 10.67 39.76 8.92
C TYR A 286 10.47 40.81 7.81
N THR A 287 11.49 41.57 7.46
CA THR A 287 11.44 42.51 6.32
C THR A 287 11.33 41.72 5.02
N CYS A 288 10.32 42.01 4.20
CA CYS A 288 10.15 41.29 2.93
C CYS A 288 11.34 41.59 2.02
N MET A 289 11.99 40.53 1.50
CA MET A 289 12.94 40.64 0.40
C MET A 289 12.15 40.47 -0.90
N TYR A 290 12.01 41.55 -1.67
CA TYR A 290 11.55 41.50 -3.06
C TYR A 290 12.76 41.54 -3.99
#